data_AF-M7CCT3-F1
#
_entry.id   AF-M7CCT3-F1
#
_cell.length_a   1.000
_cell.length_b   1.000
_cell.length_c   1.000
_cell.angle_alpha   90.00
_cell.angle_beta   90.00
_cell.angle_gamma   90.00
#
_symmetry.space_group_name_H-M   'P 1'
#
loop_
_entity.id
_entity.type
_entity.pdbx_description
1 polymer ?
#
loop_
_entity_poly.entity_id
_entity_poly.type
_entity_poly.pdbx_seq_one_letter_code
_entity_poly.pdbx_strand_id
1 'polypeptide(L)'
;MGPPPAVSRDDAKAHQELLRRVASNLGLETEELEELSDTLFHVLSSAAPFRVTLPVYEGLAKITKALWQTPSLVPPISKQAEHKYYVPVRGYEYLYTHSAPNSLVMPAVNEQESQRQPGATPKNKEVKKLDSFGSKVYLSSSLQLRVVNHQALLGCYDFNVWQSMAKFVDSLPEDPRKEFQAILEEGQGVVRAALQAASDVTDSAARTMASAIVMRRVAWLQSSGLSVEVQQSIQDLPFDGQALFAEKTDNKLHELKDSRTTLKTLGPYTPGQQRNRPKLQPPHR
;
A
#
# COMPACT_ATOMS: atom_id res chain seq x y z
N MET A 1 -7.00 5.03 9.58
CA MET A 1 -6.05 3.97 10.01
C MET A 1 -5.18 4.56 11.10
N GLY A 2 -5.06 3.89 12.25
CA GLY A 2 -4.05 4.25 13.24
C GLY A 2 -2.64 3.96 12.68
N PRO A 3 -1.59 4.60 13.22
CA PRO A 3 -0.22 4.23 12.89
C PRO A 3 0.00 2.73 13.21
N PRO A 4 0.81 2.01 12.42
CA PRO A 4 1.20 0.66 12.77
C PRO A 4 1.81 0.67 14.18
N PRO A 5 1.58 -0.38 14.99
CA PRO A 5 2.16 -0.47 16.32
C PRO A 5 3.68 -0.33 16.19
N ALA A 6 4.25 0.60 16.98
CA ALA A 6 5.69 0.78 17.01
C ALA A 6 6.33 -0.53 17.48
N VAL A 7 7.23 -1.08 16.67
CA VAL A 7 8.05 -2.23 17.06
C VAL A 7 8.82 -1.83 18.31
N SER A 8 8.72 -2.63 19.37
CA SER A 8 9.44 -2.32 20.59
C SER A 8 10.95 -2.40 20.34
N ARG A 9 11.74 -1.59 21.04
CA ARG A 9 13.19 -1.55 20.89
C ARG A 9 13.83 -2.92 21.14
N ASP A 10 13.25 -3.70 22.06
CA ASP A 10 13.72 -5.02 22.44
C ASP A 10 13.47 -6.05 21.31
N ASP A 11 12.32 -5.97 20.63
CA ASP A 11 12.02 -6.83 19.48
C ASP A 11 12.96 -6.56 18.31
N ALA A 12 13.26 -5.29 18.04
CA ALA A 12 14.20 -4.90 16.99
C ALA A 12 15.61 -5.43 17.27
N LYS A 13 16.06 -5.35 18.52
CA LYS A 13 17.37 -5.89 18.92
C LYS A 13 17.42 -7.41 18.77
N ALA A 14 16.40 -8.13 19.25
CA ALA A 14 16.31 -9.58 19.13
C ALA A 14 16.33 -10.03 17.66
N HIS A 15 15.63 -9.29 16.78
CA HIS A 15 15.67 -9.55 15.35
C HIS A 15 17.07 -9.36 14.75
N GLN A 16 17.79 -8.29 15.10
CA GLN A 16 19.16 -8.08 14.61
C GLN A 16 20.13 -9.16 15.10
N GLU A 17 20.01 -9.61 16.35
CA GLU A 17 20.82 -10.72 16.88
C GLU A 17 20.54 -12.04 16.13
N LEU A 18 19.27 -12.32 15.83
CA LEU A 18 18.90 -13.47 14.99
C LEU A 18 19.53 -13.37 13.59
N LEU A 19 19.50 -12.20 12.95
CA LEU A 19 20.13 -12.03 11.63
C LEU A 19 21.65 -12.26 11.66
N ARG A 20 22.36 -11.85 12.73
CA ARG A 20 23.79 -12.20 12.89
C ARG A 20 24.00 -13.70 12.91
N ARG A 21 23.19 -14.42 13.69
CA ARG A 21 23.29 -15.88 13.81
C ARG A 21 22.97 -16.58 12.48
N VAL A 22 21.94 -16.13 11.76
CA VAL A 22 21.60 -16.62 10.42
C VAL A 22 22.77 -16.41 9.46
N ALA A 23 23.36 -15.21 9.42
CA ALA A 23 24.49 -14.92 8.54
C ALA A 23 25.72 -15.78 8.88
N SER A 24 26.06 -15.89 10.17
CA SER A 24 27.16 -16.73 10.65
C SER A 24 26.97 -18.20 10.25
N ASN A 25 25.76 -18.74 10.43
CA ASN A 25 25.42 -20.12 10.04
C ASN A 25 25.48 -20.34 8.52
N LEU A 26 25.18 -19.31 7.72
CA LEU A 26 25.26 -19.38 6.27
C LEU A 26 26.64 -19.03 5.71
N GLY A 27 27.61 -18.70 6.57
CA GLY A 27 28.95 -18.25 6.15
C GLY A 27 28.94 -16.94 5.36
N LEU A 28 27.96 -16.06 5.62
CA LEU A 28 27.82 -14.77 4.95
C LEU A 28 28.62 -13.70 5.68
N GLU A 29 29.33 -12.87 4.93
CA GLU A 29 29.94 -11.66 5.45
C GLU A 29 28.85 -10.64 5.80
N THR A 30 28.94 -10.06 7.00
CA THR A 30 28.03 -9.02 7.48
C THR A 30 28.80 -7.76 7.80
N GLU A 31 28.29 -6.61 7.41
CA GLU A 31 28.82 -5.32 7.86
C GLU A 31 27.98 -4.81 9.04
N GLU A 32 28.65 -4.33 10.09
CA GLU A 32 27.99 -3.63 11.17
C GLU A 32 27.88 -2.15 10.81
N LEU A 33 26.65 -1.69 10.62
CA LEU A 33 26.39 -0.28 10.37
C LEU A 33 26.25 0.44 11.71
N GLU A 34 27.21 1.31 12.00
CA GLU A 34 27.12 2.25 13.11
C GLU A 34 26.03 3.27 12.81
N GLU A 35 25.00 3.28 13.66
CA GLU A 35 23.92 4.26 13.55
C GLU A 35 24.47 5.61 14.03
N LEU A 36 24.58 6.59 13.13
CA LEU A 36 25.05 7.95 13.45
C LEU A 36 24.19 8.52 14.58
N SER A 37 24.70 8.45 15.81
CA SER A 37 24.05 9.09 16.95
C SER A 37 24.32 10.59 16.89
N ASP A 38 23.25 11.40 16.89
CA ASP A 38 23.37 12.84 17.06
C ASP A 38 24.16 13.14 18.35
N THR A 39 25.28 13.86 18.21
CA THR A 39 26.23 14.17 19.29
C THR A 39 25.58 14.89 20.48
N LEU A 40 24.41 15.49 20.28
CA LEU A 40 23.63 16.19 21.32
C LEU A 40 22.86 15.25 22.27
N PHE A 41 22.57 13.99 21.88
CA PHE A 41 21.75 13.06 22.68
C PHE A 41 22.50 11.82 23.20
N HIS A 42 23.82 11.77 23.06
CA HIS A 42 24.64 10.62 23.49
C HIS A 42 24.50 10.25 24.99
N VAL A 43 24.07 11.20 25.84
CA VAL A 43 23.83 10.94 27.28
C VAL A 43 22.51 10.21 27.53
N LEU A 44 21.52 10.33 26.63
CA LEU A 44 20.22 9.66 26.71
C LEU A 44 20.16 8.39 25.86
N SER A 45 21.07 8.24 24.88
CA SER A 45 21.21 7.04 24.07
C SER A 45 21.94 5.95 24.86
N SER A 46 21.22 5.01 25.46
CA SER A 46 21.81 3.68 25.65
C SER A 46 22.19 3.16 24.27
N ALA A 47 23.39 2.58 24.11
CA ALA A 47 24.01 2.19 22.83
C ALA A 47 22.98 1.87 21.72
N ALA A 48 23.04 2.65 20.63
CA ALA A 48 22.20 2.39 19.46
C ALA A 48 22.48 0.96 18.98
N PRO A 49 21.45 0.14 18.72
CA PRO A 49 21.66 -1.23 18.29
C PRO A 49 22.37 -1.22 16.92
N PHE A 50 23.58 -1.79 16.86
CA PHE A 50 24.29 -2.05 15.61
C PHE A 50 23.36 -2.80 14.64
N ARG A 51 23.15 -2.24 13.45
CA ARG A 51 22.36 -2.86 12.38
C ARG A 51 23.27 -3.77 11.57
N VAL A 52 22.79 -4.97 11.28
CA VAL A 52 23.49 -5.99 10.51
C VAL A 52 23.03 -5.89 9.07
N THR A 53 23.94 -5.70 8.13
CA THR A 53 23.61 -5.77 6.70
C THR A 53 23.80 -7.20 6.20
N LEU A 54 22.80 -7.70 5.48
CA LEU A 54 22.91 -8.97 4.77
C LEU A 54 23.19 -8.70 3.29
N PRO A 55 24.09 -9.47 2.65
CA PRO A 55 24.35 -9.30 1.22
C PRO A 55 23.11 -9.64 0.40
N VAL A 56 22.88 -8.87 -0.67
CA VAL A 56 21.80 -9.18 -1.62
C VAL A 56 22.21 -10.41 -2.43
N TYR A 57 21.37 -11.44 -2.40
CA TYR A 57 21.60 -12.64 -3.20
C TYR A 57 21.73 -12.30 -4.70
N GLU A 58 22.81 -12.76 -5.32
CA GLU A 58 23.18 -12.35 -6.69
C GLU A 58 22.08 -12.66 -7.71
N GLY A 59 21.37 -13.78 -7.56
CA GLY A 59 20.24 -14.14 -8.42
C GLY A 59 19.11 -13.10 -8.37
N LEU A 60 18.81 -12.56 -7.18
CA LEU A 60 17.81 -11.49 -7.02
C LEU A 60 18.29 -10.19 -7.69
N ALA A 61 19.56 -9.84 -7.52
CA ALA A 61 20.14 -8.67 -8.14
C ALA A 61 20.10 -8.75 -9.68
N LYS A 62 20.39 -9.93 -10.26
CA LYS A 62 20.33 -10.17 -11.71
C LYS A 62 18.91 -10.00 -12.25
N ILE A 63 17.91 -10.61 -11.60
CA ILE A 63 16.49 -10.50 -12.01
C ILE A 63 16.05 -9.03 -11.97
N THR A 64 16.33 -8.33 -10.87
CA THR A 64 15.96 -6.92 -10.69
C THR A 64 16.61 -6.02 -11.75
N LYS A 65 17.93 -6.17 -11.98
CA LYS A 65 18.66 -5.39 -12.99
C LYS A 65 18.14 -5.65 -14.40
N ALA A 66 17.74 -6.89 -14.73
CA ALA A 66 17.18 -7.24 -16.03
C ALA A 66 15.84 -6.53 -16.26
N LEU A 67 14.95 -6.50 -15.26
CA LEU A 67 13.68 -5.79 -15.34
C LEU A 67 13.85 -4.26 -15.52
N TRP A 68 14.91 -3.70 -14.95
CA TRP A 68 15.23 -2.27 -15.07
C TRP A 68 15.85 -1.86 -16.41
N GLN A 69 16.31 -2.81 -17.24
CA GLN A 69 16.85 -2.46 -18.57
C GLN A 69 15.77 -1.88 -19.50
N THR A 70 14.51 -2.29 -19.35
CA THR A 70 13.42 -1.79 -20.18
C THR A 70 12.13 -1.64 -19.39
N PRO A 71 12.06 -0.66 -18.47
CA PRO A 71 10.98 -0.55 -17.47
C PRO A 71 9.60 -0.31 -18.10
N SER A 72 9.54 0.32 -19.28
CA SER A 72 8.29 0.54 -20.01
C SER A 72 7.73 -0.72 -20.69
N LEU A 73 8.59 -1.69 -21.00
CA LEU A 73 8.24 -2.94 -21.69
C LEU A 73 8.27 -4.16 -20.75
N VAL A 74 8.30 -3.93 -19.43
CA VAL A 74 8.22 -5.03 -18.46
C VAL A 74 7.03 -5.91 -18.81
N PRO A 75 7.27 -7.21 -19.08
CA PRO A 75 6.21 -8.11 -19.51
C PRO A 75 5.16 -8.24 -18.40
N PRO A 76 3.93 -8.65 -18.75
CA PRO A 76 2.96 -9.06 -17.76
C PRO A 76 3.53 -10.09 -16.80
N ILE A 77 2.89 -10.18 -15.64
CA ILE A 77 3.22 -11.15 -14.60
C ILE A 77 3.33 -12.55 -15.21
N SER A 78 4.32 -13.33 -14.77
CA SER A 78 4.51 -14.70 -15.23
C SER A 78 3.25 -15.54 -14.97
N LYS A 79 2.67 -16.12 -16.02
CA LYS A 79 1.53 -17.05 -15.91
C LYS A 79 1.82 -18.22 -14.97
N GLN A 80 3.08 -18.67 -14.93
CA GLN A 80 3.49 -19.74 -14.02
C GLN A 80 3.35 -19.30 -12.55
N ALA A 81 3.74 -18.06 -12.22
CA ALA A 81 3.56 -17.53 -10.88
C ALA A 81 2.07 -17.37 -10.54
N GLU A 82 1.25 -16.94 -11.49
CA GLU A 82 -0.20 -16.82 -11.29
C GLU A 82 -0.87 -18.15 -10.97
N HIS A 83 -0.45 -19.24 -11.63
CA HIS A 83 -0.96 -20.59 -11.36
C HIS A 83 -0.39 -21.20 -10.07
N LYS A 84 0.87 -20.91 -9.74
CA LYS A 84 1.52 -21.47 -8.54
C LYS A 84 0.91 -20.93 -7.25
N TYR A 85 0.60 -19.63 -7.20
CA TYR A 85 0.09 -18.96 -6.00
C TYR A 85 -1.41 -18.72 -6.12
N TYR A 86 -2.16 -19.82 -6.12
CA TYR A 86 -3.61 -19.79 -6.28
C TYR A 86 -4.31 -19.69 -4.91
N VAL A 87 -5.21 -18.72 -4.79
CA VAL A 87 -6.11 -18.47 -3.64
C VAL A 87 -7.56 -18.69 -4.10
N PRO A 88 -8.48 -19.21 -3.26
CA PRO A 88 -9.88 -19.33 -3.63
C PRO A 88 -10.43 -18.02 -4.20
N VAL A 89 -11.06 -18.08 -5.37
CA VAL A 89 -11.54 -16.87 -6.06
C VAL A 89 -12.71 -16.22 -5.32
N ARG A 90 -13.59 -17.04 -4.73
CA ARG A 90 -14.80 -16.57 -4.07
C ARG A 90 -14.47 -15.68 -2.88
N GLY A 91 -14.84 -14.40 -2.95
CA GLY A 91 -14.56 -13.39 -1.92
C GLY A 91 -13.17 -12.74 -2.02
N TYR A 92 -12.35 -13.15 -3.00
CA TYR A 92 -11.01 -12.63 -3.26
C TYR A 92 -10.78 -12.34 -4.75
N GLU A 93 -11.86 -12.11 -5.50
CA GLU A 93 -11.84 -11.83 -6.94
C GLU A 93 -10.91 -10.66 -7.28
N TYR A 94 -10.85 -9.68 -6.38
CA TYR A 94 -10.00 -8.49 -6.47
C TYR A 94 -8.50 -8.83 -6.58
N LEU A 95 -8.04 -10.03 -6.19
CA LEU A 95 -6.64 -10.45 -6.32
C LEU A 95 -6.25 -10.95 -7.73
N TYR A 96 -7.24 -11.17 -8.60
CA TYR A 96 -7.04 -11.74 -9.93
C TYR A 96 -7.30 -10.75 -11.06
N THR A 97 -8.26 -9.86 -10.85
CA THR A 97 -8.68 -8.89 -11.85
C THR A 97 -8.58 -7.49 -11.30
N HIS A 98 -8.13 -6.56 -12.13
CA HIS A 98 -8.27 -5.14 -11.82
C HIS A 98 -9.76 -4.79 -11.91
N SER A 99 -10.28 -4.05 -10.92
CA SER A 99 -11.71 -3.71 -10.91
C SER A 99 -12.07 -2.82 -12.10
N ALA A 100 -13.22 -3.11 -12.71
CA ALA A 100 -13.76 -2.28 -13.78
C ALA A 100 -14.28 -0.94 -13.22
N PRO A 101 -14.24 0.14 -14.01
CA PRO A 101 -14.94 1.37 -13.69
C PRO A 101 -16.45 1.12 -13.84
N ASN A 102 -17.15 0.86 -12.73
CA ASN A 102 -18.60 0.63 -12.74
C ASN A 102 -19.27 1.76 -11.94
N SER A 103 -19.76 2.81 -12.60
CA SER A 103 -20.40 3.98 -11.96
C SER A 103 -20.92 4.97 -13.01
N LEU A 104 -21.69 5.98 -12.58
CA LEU A 104 -22.02 7.21 -13.34
C LEU A 104 -20.80 7.93 -13.94
N VAL A 105 -19.59 7.69 -13.42
CA VAL A 105 -18.34 8.19 -14.01
C VAL A 105 -18.16 7.68 -15.45
N MET A 106 -18.57 6.45 -15.77
CA MET A 106 -18.42 5.87 -17.11
C MET A 106 -19.25 6.63 -18.17
N PRO A 107 -20.57 6.82 -18.00
CA PRO A 107 -21.36 7.68 -18.87
C PRO A 107 -20.77 9.08 -19.03
N ALA A 108 -20.31 9.71 -17.94
CA ALA A 108 -19.73 11.06 -17.98
C ALA A 108 -18.46 11.12 -18.85
N VAL A 109 -17.60 10.11 -18.78
CA VAL A 109 -16.41 9.99 -19.65
C VAL A 109 -16.81 9.85 -21.12
N ASN A 110 -17.80 9.01 -21.43
CA ASN A 110 -18.26 8.80 -22.80
C ASN A 110 -18.91 10.06 -23.40
N GLU A 111 -19.72 10.77 -22.62
CA GLU A 111 -20.30 12.07 -23.01
C GLU A 111 -19.21 13.10 -23.27
N GLN A 112 -18.23 13.20 -22.37
CA GLN A 112 -17.11 14.13 -22.51
C GLN A 112 -16.24 13.80 -23.72
N GLU A 113 -16.02 12.52 -24.05
CA GLU A 113 -15.30 12.11 -25.25
C GLU A 113 -16.08 12.44 -26.52
N SER A 114 -17.40 12.28 -26.51
CA SER A 114 -18.30 12.62 -27.62
C SER A 114 -18.40 14.13 -27.88
N GLN A 115 -18.26 14.96 -26.84
CA GLN A 115 -18.30 16.42 -26.96
C GLN A 115 -16.98 17.06 -27.42
N ARG A 116 -15.87 16.30 -27.50
CA ARG A 116 -14.56 16.85 -27.92
C ARG A 116 -14.48 17.02 -29.44
N GLN A 117 -14.11 18.23 -29.87
CA GLN A 117 -13.85 18.58 -31.28
C GLN A 117 -12.72 17.72 -31.88
N PRO A 118 -12.84 17.25 -33.14
CA PRO A 118 -11.78 16.53 -33.83
C PRO A 118 -10.58 17.47 -34.09
N GLY A 119 -9.56 17.44 -33.24
CA GLY A 119 -8.34 18.25 -33.42
C GLY A 119 -7.69 18.78 -32.14
N ALA A 120 -8.34 18.68 -30.98
CA ALA A 120 -7.71 19.04 -29.71
C ALA A 120 -6.61 18.04 -29.29
N THR A 121 -5.53 18.53 -28.68
CA THR A 121 -4.38 17.77 -28.18
C THR A 121 -4.81 16.52 -27.40
N PRO A 122 -4.17 15.34 -27.56
CA PRO A 122 -4.69 14.07 -27.06
C PRO A 122 -4.46 13.88 -25.56
N LYS A 123 -5.08 14.71 -24.71
CA LYS A 123 -5.13 14.52 -23.25
C LYS A 123 -5.62 13.12 -22.85
N ASN A 124 -6.38 12.45 -23.72
CA ASN A 124 -6.86 11.08 -23.51
C ASN A 124 -5.71 10.03 -23.52
N LYS A 125 -4.64 10.22 -24.29
CA LYS A 125 -3.55 9.23 -24.39
C LYS A 125 -2.79 9.07 -23.08
N GLU A 126 -2.49 10.18 -22.42
CA GLU A 126 -1.76 10.19 -21.15
C GLU A 126 -2.59 9.58 -20.03
N VAL A 127 -3.88 9.88 -20.01
CA VAL A 127 -4.82 9.36 -19.01
C VAL A 127 -5.05 7.85 -19.17
N LYS A 128 -5.21 7.36 -20.41
CA LYS A 128 -5.25 5.91 -20.71
C LYS A 128 -3.95 5.21 -20.30
N LYS A 129 -2.80 5.87 -20.49
CA LYS A 129 -1.49 5.34 -20.06
C LYS A 129 -1.40 5.27 -18.53
N LEU A 130 -1.94 6.26 -17.82
CA LEU A 130 -1.99 6.28 -16.35
C LEU A 130 -2.87 5.15 -15.78
N ASP A 131 -4.07 4.93 -16.34
CA ASP A 131 -4.93 3.80 -15.93
C ASP A 131 -4.28 2.44 -16.24
N SER A 132 -3.62 2.31 -17.40
CA SER A 132 -2.85 1.10 -17.74
C SER A 132 -1.70 0.85 -16.76
N PHE A 133 -0.97 1.90 -16.38
CA PHE A 133 0.11 1.79 -15.40
C PHE A 133 -0.44 1.40 -14.02
N GLY A 134 -1.49 2.08 -13.55
CA GLY A 134 -2.17 1.74 -12.30
C GLY A 134 -2.68 0.29 -12.30
N SER A 135 -3.23 -0.18 -13.41
CA SER A 135 -3.69 -1.57 -13.54
C SER A 135 -2.54 -2.58 -13.42
N LYS A 136 -1.38 -2.29 -14.01
CA LYS A 136 -0.18 -3.14 -13.86
C LYS A 136 0.33 -3.18 -12.43
N VAL A 137 0.40 -2.02 -11.75
CA VAL A 137 0.83 -1.94 -10.34
C VAL A 137 -0.16 -2.67 -9.43
N TYR A 138 -1.46 -2.54 -9.69
CA TYR A 138 -2.51 -3.26 -8.97
C TYR A 138 -2.37 -4.78 -9.09
N LEU A 139 -2.19 -5.30 -10.32
CA LEU A 139 -2.02 -6.74 -10.53
C LEU A 139 -0.72 -7.26 -9.91
N SER A 140 0.36 -6.47 -9.98
CA SER A 140 1.66 -6.86 -9.40
C SER A 140 1.58 -6.97 -7.88
N SER A 141 0.99 -5.98 -7.21
CA SER A 141 0.73 -6.02 -5.76
C SER A 141 -0.26 -7.12 -5.36
N SER A 142 -1.25 -7.41 -6.20
CA SER A 142 -2.18 -8.53 -5.99
C SER A 142 -1.47 -9.89 -6.06
N LEU A 143 -0.52 -10.07 -6.99
CA LEU A 143 0.32 -11.27 -6.98
C LEU A 143 1.18 -11.34 -5.72
N GLN A 144 1.80 -10.23 -5.29
CA GLN A 144 2.58 -10.20 -4.05
C GLN A 144 1.74 -10.67 -2.84
N LEU A 145 0.48 -10.22 -2.73
CA LEU A 145 -0.45 -10.69 -1.70
C LEU A 145 -0.72 -12.21 -1.78
N ARG A 146 -0.85 -12.77 -2.98
CA ARG A 146 -1.04 -14.23 -3.15
C ARG A 146 0.22 -15.02 -2.79
N VAL A 147 1.40 -14.51 -3.16
CA VAL A 147 2.71 -15.11 -2.82
C VAL A 147 2.90 -15.11 -1.31
N VAL A 148 2.70 -13.96 -0.66
CA VAL A 148 2.92 -13.81 0.78
C VAL A 148 1.89 -14.60 1.60
N ASN A 149 0.66 -14.76 1.11
CA ASN A 149 -0.32 -15.66 1.72
C ASN A 149 0.20 -17.12 1.74
N HIS A 150 0.78 -17.60 0.64
CA HIS A 150 1.40 -18.93 0.61
C HIS A 150 2.60 -19.03 1.55
N GLN A 151 3.46 -18.01 1.56
CA GLN A 151 4.62 -17.97 2.46
C GLN A 151 4.20 -17.98 3.93
N ALA A 152 3.14 -17.23 4.30
CA ALA A 152 2.62 -17.20 5.65
C ALA A 152 2.07 -18.57 6.07
N LEU A 153 1.29 -19.25 5.20
CA LEU A 153 0.79 -20.59 5.48
C LEU A 153 1.92 -21.61 5.65
N LEU A 154 2.94 -21.56 4.78
CA LEU A 154 4.13 -22.41 4.91
C LEU A 154 4.91 -22.11 6.19
N GLY A 155 5.08 -20.84 6.55
CA GLY A 155 5.72 -20.44 7.81
C GLY A 155 4.93 -20.90 9.03
N CYS A 156 3.61 -20.80 9.04
CA CYS A 156 2.78 -21.35 10.11
C CYS A 156 2.92 -22.87 10.23
N TYR A 157 2.98 -23.57 9.10
CA TYR A 157 3.22 -25.01 9.10
C TYR A 157 4.61 -25.35 9.65
N ASP A 158 5.66 -24.65 9.22
CA ASP A 158 7.02 -24.83 9.70
C ASP A 158 7.12 -24.57 11.22
N PHE A 159 6.45 -23.52 11.71
CA PHE A 159 6.35 -23.25 13.15
C PHE A 159 5.74 -24.44 13.91
N ASN A 160 4.66 -25.02 13.39
CA ASN A 160 4.01 -26.19 13.99
C ASN A 160 4.91 -27.43 13.97
N VAL A 161 5.75 -27.59 12.95
CA VAL A 161 6.77 -28.66 12.88
C VAL A 161 7.78 -28.49 14.01
N TRP A 162 8.36 -27.30 14.17
CA TRP A 162 9.28 -27.00 15.29
C TRP A 162 8.63 -27.18 16.66
N GLN A 163 7.37 -26.75 16.80
CA GLN A 163 6.61 -26.93 18.04
C GLN A 163 6.34 -28.42 18.32
N SER A 164 6.12 -29.23 17.28
CA SER A 164 5.94 -30.68 17.44
C SER A 164 7.24 -31.38 17.86
N MET A 165 8.39 -30.92 17.36
CA MET A 165 9.69 -31.44 17.77
C MET A 165 10.00 -31.20 19.26
N ALA A 166 9.43 -30.15 19.86
CA ALA A 166 9.59 -29.85 21.29
C ALA A 166 9.12 -30.99 22.21
N LYS A 167 8.22 -31.87 21.76
CA LYS A 167 7.75 -33.02 22.54
C LYS A 167 8.83 -34.07 22.79
N PHE A 168 9.91 -34.07 22.00
CA PHE A 168 11.00 -35.03 22.14
C PHE A 168 12.08 -34.57 23.12
N VAL A 169 12.06 -33.32 23.58
CA VAL A 169 13.07 -32.74 24.48
C VAL A 169 13.25 -33.59 25.73
N ASP A 170 12.16 -33.95 26.40
CA ASP A 170 12.18 -34.71 27.66
C ASP A 170 12.59 -36.19 27.45
N SER A 171 12.55 -36.67 26.21
CA SER A 171 12.99 -38.03 25.87
C SER A 171 14.50 -38.14 25.64
N LEU A 172 15.21 -37.01 25.58
CA LEU A 172 16.65 -36.97 25.36
C LEU A 172 17.45 -37.13 26.67
N PRO A 173 18.63 -37.76 26.62
CA PRO A 173 19.61 -37.70 27.72
C PRO A 173 19.97 -36.24 28.06
N GLU A 174 20.43 -35.99 29.29
CA GLU A 174 20.71 -34.63 29.80
C GLU A 174 21.69 -33.85 28.91
N ASP A 175 22.75 -34.49 28.43
CA ASP A 175 23.80 -33.85 27.64
C ASP A 175 23.28 -33.25 26.32
N PRO A 176 22.63 -34.00 25.40
CA PRO A 176 22.10 -33.42 24.16
C PRO A 176 20.85 -32.56 24.36
N ARG A 177 20.19 -32.60 25.52
CA ARG A 177 18.91 -31.90 25.73
C ARG A 177 19.04 -30.39 25.55
N LYS A 178 20.10 -29.79 26.10
CA LYS A 178 20.32 -28.33 26.01
C LYS A 178 20.59 -27.86 24.58
N GLU A 179 21.38 -28.62 23.83
CA GLU A 179 21.69 -28.31 22.43
C GLU A 179 20.44 -28.44 21.56
N PHE A 180 19.65 -29.50 21.76
CA PHE A 180 18.40 -29.68 21.06
C PHE A 180 17.40 -28.55 21.34
N GLN A 181 17.25 -28.15 22.61
CA GLN A 181 16.43 -27.00 23.01
C GLN A 181 16.84 -25.72 22.27
N ALA A 182 18.15 -25.42 22.20
CA ALA A 182 18.66 -24.24 21.51
C ALA A 182 18.34 -24.27 20.00
N ILE A 183 18.43 -25.43 19.35
CA ILE A 183 18.05 -25.60 17.94
C ILE A 183 16.56 -25.33 17.74
N LEU A 184 15.70 -25.83 18.63
CA LEU A 184 14.26 -25.58 18.56
C LEU A 184 13.92 -24.10 18.69
N GLU A 185 14.53 -23.43 19.67
CA GLU A 185 14.33 -22.00 19.90
C GLU A 185 14.81 -21.16 18.72
N GLU A 186 15.96 -21.50 18.14
CA GLU A 186 16.49 -20.84 16.94
C GLU A 186 15.56 -21.07 15.73
N GLY A 187 15.13 -22.31 15.48
CA GLY A 187 14.21 -22.64 14.39
C GLY A 187 12.89 -21.88 14.50
N GLN A 188 12.29 -21.85 15.69
CA GLN A 188 11.10 -21.03 15.95
C GLN A 188 11.36 -19.54 15.77
N GLY A 189 12.53 -19.05 16.19
CA GLY A 189 12.96 -17.66 16.02
C GLY A 189 13.02 -17.25 14.54
N VAL A 190 13.66 -18.07 13.71
CA VAL A 190 13.74 -17.87 12.25
C VAL A 190 12.34 -17.84 11.62
N VAL A 191 11.47 -18.79 12.00
CA VAL A 191 10.11 -18.83 11.46
C VAL A 191 9.28 -17.61 11.87
N ARG A 192 9.36 -17.17 13.13
CA ARG A 192 8.68 -15.94 13.59
C ARG A 192 9.17 -14.72 12.81
N ALA A 193 10.49 -14.60 12.59
CA ALA A 193 11.05 -13.51 11.80
C ALA A 193 10.58 -13.54 10.34
N ALA A 194 10.48 -14.72 9.72
CA ALA A 194 9.95 -14.88 8.38
C ALA A 194 8.46 -14.51 8.28
N LEU A 195 7.65 -14.89 9.28
CA LEU A 195 6.24 -14.50 9.36
C LEU A 195 6.06 -13.00 9.57
N GLN A 196 6.93 -12.36 10.37
CA GLN A 196 6.93 -10.90 10.51
C GLN A 196 7.27 -10.21 9.18
N ALA A 197 8.29 -10.68 8.47
CA ALA A 197 8.63 -10.16 7.14
C ALA A 197 7.47 -10.33 6.14
N ALA A 198 6.73 -11.45 6.22
CA ALA A 198 5.52 -11.67 5.42
C ALA A 198 4.41 -10.66 5.77
N SER A 199 4.23 -10.33 7.04
CA SER A 199 3.31 -9.26 7.47
C SER A 199 3.72 -7.90 6.89
N ASP A 200 5.01 -7.56 6.94
CA ASP A 200 5.53 -6.28 6.42
C ASP A 200 5.38 -6.17 4.89
N VAL A 201 5.62 -7.27 4.16
CA VAL A 201 5.35 -7.36 2.72
C VAL A 201 3.86 -7.21 2.43
N THR A 202 2.99 -7.76 3.28
CA THR A 202 1.53 -7.63 3.13
C THR A 202 1.08 -6.18 3.26
N ASP A 203 1.56 -5.44 4.28
CA ASP A 203 1.27 -4.01 4.44
C ASP A 203 1.77 -3.20 3.24
N SER A 204 3.02 -3.44 2.80
CA SER A 204 3.61 -2.77 1.64
C SER A 204 2.83 -3.03 0.34
N ALA A 205 2.43 -4.29 0.10
CA ALA A 205 1.62 -4.67 -1.05
C ALA A 205 0.23 -4.02 -0.99
N ALA A 206 -0.41 -3.98 0.18
CA ALA A 206 -1.71 -3.31 0.37
C ALA A 206 -1.63 -1.81 0.10
N ARG A 207 -0.58 -1.12 0.58
CA ARG A 207 -0.33 0.31 0.28
C ARG A 207 -0.06 0.57 -1.20
N THR A 208 0.69 -0.32 -1.84
CA THR A 208 0.94 -0.28 -3.29
C THR A 208 -0.36 -0.43 -4.08
N MET A 209 -1.22 -1.36 -3.65
CA MET A 209 -2.53 -1.58 -4.26
C MET A 209 -3.46 -0.37 -4.08
N ALA A 210 -3.51 0.21 -2.88
CA ALA A 210 -4.24 1.45 -2.61
C ALA A 210 -3.77 2.61 -3.50
N SER A 211 -2.45 2.79 -3.63
CA SER A 211 -1.88 3.81 -4.51
C SER A 211 -2.27 3.59 -5.98
N ALA A 212 -2.26 2.33 -6.44
CA ALA A 212 -2.69 1.96 -7.78
C ALA A 212 -4.19 2.25 -8.01
N ILE A 213 -5.05 1.97 -7.04
CA ILE A 213 -6.47 2.30 -7.09
C ILE A 213 -6.66 3.81 -7.24
N VAL A 214 -5.97 4.62 -6.43
CA VAL A 214 -6.04 6.09 -6.53
C VAL A 214 -5.56 6.57 -7.90
N MET A 215 -4.42 6.07 -8.41
CA MET A 215 -3.93 6.42 -9.75
C MET A 215 -4.98 6.16 -10.83
N ARG A 216 -5.64 5.00 -10.78
CA ARG A 216 -6.71 4.65 -11.72
C ARG A 216 -7.92 5.55 -11.55
N ARG A 217 -8.38 5.81 -10.33
CA ARG A 217 -9.49 6.74 -10.07
C ARG A 217 -9.21 8.13 -10.60
N VAL A 218 -8.02 8.67 -10.35
CA VAL A 218 -7.59 9.97 -10.88
C VAL A 218 -7.62 9.97 -12.41
N ALA A 219 -7.14 8.92 -13.07
CA ALA A 219 -7.20 8.82 -14.53
C ALA A 219 -8.66 8.89 -15.04
N TRP A 220 -9.56 8.07 -14.48
CA TRP A 220 -10.96 8.05 -14.90
C TRP A 220 -11.68 9.38 -14.59
N LEU A 221 -11.44 9.96 -13.42
CA LEU A 221 -12.03 11.23 -12.99
C LEU A 221 -11.53 12.41 -13.84
N GLN A 222 -10.26 12.46 -14.20
CA GLN A 222 -9.73 13.47 -15.13
C GLN A 222 -10.37 13.37 -16.53
N SER A 223 -10.73 12.16 -16.96
CA SER A 223 -11.41 11.94 -18.24
C SER A 223 -12.86 12.42 -18.20
N SER A 224 -13.50 12.41 -17.03
CA SER A 224 -14.94 12.73 -16.86
C SER A 224 -15.28 14.22 -16.94
N GLY A 225 -14.28 15.12 -16.86
CA GLY A 225 -14.51 16.56 -16.89
C GLY A 225 -15.10 17.16 -15.60
N LEU A 226 -15.21 16.38 -14.52
CA LEU A 226 -15.64 16.85 -13.20
C LEU A 226 -14.69 17.91 -12.64
N SER A 227 -15.18 18.80 -11.76
CA SER A 227 -14.32 19.81 -11.11
C SER A 227 -13.33 19.16 -10.14
N VAL A 228 -12.19 19.80 -9.90
CA VAL A 228 -11.10 19.25 -9.06
C VAL A 228 -11.60 18.92 -7.64
N GLU A 229 -12.49 19.73 -7.09
CA GLU A 229 -13.08 19.53 -5.76
C GLU A 229 -13.91 18.24 -5.71
N VAL A 230 -14.70 17.98 -6.77
CA VAL A 230 -15.48 16.75 -6.89
C VAL A 230 -14.55 15.55 -7.04
N GLN A 231 -13.52 15.66 -7.87
CA GLN A 231 -12.54 14.58 -8.08
C GLN A 231 -11.84 14.19 -6.76
N GLN A 232 -11.35 15.18 -6.00
CA GLN A 232 -10.71 14.97 -4.70
C GLN A 232 -11.65 14.32 -3.69
N SER A 233 -12.93 14.70 -3.68
CA SER A 233 -13.90 14.08 -2.77
C SER A 233 -14.23 12.61 -3.09
N ILE A 234 -13.97 12.17 -4.33
CA ILE A 234 -14.29 10.82 -4.81
C ILE A 234 -13.08 9.90 -4.78
N GLN A 235 -11.88 10.40 -5.10
CA GLN A 235 -10.70 9.56 -5.26
C GLN A 235 -10.33 8.78 -3.99
N ASP A 236 -10.61 9.34 -2.81
CA ASP A 236 -10.29 8.79 -1.49
C ASP A 236 -11.45 8.01 -0.83
N LEU A 237 -12.54 7.76 -1.57
CA LEU A 237 -13.63 6.92 -1.06
C LEU A 237 -13.14 5.49 -0.76
N PRO A 238 -13.76 4.75 0.19
CA PRO A 238 -13.38 3.37 0.44
C PRO A 238 -13.46 2.49 -0.82
N PHE A 239 -12.62 1.46 -0.89
CA PHE A 239 -12.63 0.45 -1.95
C PHE A 239 -13.09 -0.88 -1.36
N ASP A 240 -14.03 -1.53 -2.03
CA ASP A 240 -14.67 -2.78 -1.57
C ASP A 240 -14.19 -4.03 -2.31
N GLY A 241 -13.23 -3.87 -3.24
CA GLY A 241 -12.72 -4.97 -4.06
C GLY A 241 -13.53 -5.25 -5.32
N GLN A 242 -14.75 -4.72 -5.46
CA GLN A 242 -15.64 -5.07 -6.56
C GLN A 242 -15.46 -4.15 -7.77
N ALA A 243 -15.50 -2.84 -7.52
CA ALA A 243 -15.50 -1.84 -8.59
C ALA A 243 -14.56 -0.68 -8.27
N LEU A 244 -13.99 -0.07 -9.31
CA LEU A 244 -13.09 1.08 -9.14
C LEU A 244 -13.83 2.27 -8.51
N PHE A 245 -15.10 2.42 -8.86
CA PHE A 245 -16.07 3.33 -8.25
C PHE A 245 -17.23 2.46 -7.77
N ALA A 246 -17.78 2.76 -6.59
CA ALA A 246 -18.85 1.98 -5.99
C ALA A 246 -20.12 2.85 -5.87
N GLU A 247 -21.21 2.27 -5.35
CA GLU A 247 -22.46 3.01 -5.09
C GLU A 247 -22.23 4.29 -4.26
N LYS A 248 -21.26 4.27 -3.34
CA LYS A 248 -20.85 5.46 -2.57
C LYS A 248 -20.38 6.62 -3.44
N THR A 249 -19.73 6.33 -4.57
CA THR A 249 -19.33 7.34 -5.56
C THR A 249 -20.57 7.97 -6.18
N ASP A 250 -21.55 7.17 -6.57
CA ASP A 250 -22.78 7.66 -7.18
C ASP A 250 -23.60 8.49 -6.17
N ASN A 251 -23.73 8.01 -4.93
CA ASN A 251 -24.37 8.75 -3.84
C ASN A 251 -23.68 10.10 -3.61
N LYS A 252 -22.34 10.12 -3.61
CA LYS A 252 -21.59 11.37 -3.45
C LYS A 252 -21.81 12.33 -4.62
N LEU A 253 -21.85 11.83 -5.85
CA LEU A 253 -22.15 12.62 -7.04
C LEU A 253 -23.57 13.20 -6.98
N HIS A 254 -24.55 12.43 -6.50
CA HIS A 254 -25.92 12.89 -6.29
C HIS A 254 -26.01 13.99 -5.23
N GLU A 255 -25.40 13.82 -4.05
CA GLU A 255 -25.34 14.87 -3.00
C GLU A 255 -24.73 16.19 -3.52
N LEU A 256 -23.65 16.08 -4.30
CA LEU A 256 -22.96 17.24 -4.88
C LEU A 256 -23.81 17.93 -5.95
N LYS A 257 -24.59 17.16 -6.71
CA LYS A 257 -25.57 17.71 -7.66
C LYS A 257 -26.67 18.47 -6.92
N ASP A 258 -27.24 17.86 -5.89
CA ASP A 258 -28.37 18.42 -5.14
C ASP A 258 -27.97 19.69 -4.38
N SER A 259 -26.80 19.71 -3.75
CA SER A 259 -26.24 20.91 -3.13
C SER A 259 -26.02 22.04 -4.13
N ARG A 260 -25.52 21.74 -5.34
CA ARG A 260 -25.37 22.72 -6.42
C ARG A 260 -26.73 23.25 -6.90
N THR A 261 -27.75 22.42 -7.00
CA THR A 261 -29.10 22.88 -7.34
C THR A 261 -29.69 23.77 -6.25
N THR A 262 -29.49 23.41 -4.98
CA THR A 262 -29.94 24.17 -3.81
C THR A 262 -29.29 25.56 -3.77
N LEU A 263 -27.98 25.65 -3.98
CA LEU A 263 -27.27 26.94 -4.04
C LEU A 263 -27.79 27.83 -5.18
N LYS A 264 -28.15 27.26 -6.33
CA LYS A 264 -28.76 28.02 -7.43
C LYS A 264 -30.14 28.57 -7.05
N THR A 265 -30.93 27.83 -6.26
CA THR A 265 -32.27 28.28 -5.82
C THR A 265 -32.22 29.37 -4.75
N LEU A 266 -31.16 29.44 -3.94
CA LEU A 266 -31.00 30.45 -2.89
C LEU A 266 -30.65 31.85 -3.42
N GLY A 267 -30.28 31.97 -4.71
CA GLY A 267 -29.94 33.25 -5.35
C GLY A 267 -28.65 33.88 -4.80
N PRO A 268 -28.12 34.93 -5.47
CA PRO A 268 -26.95 35.64 -4.96
C PRO A 268 -27.31 36.37 -3.65
N TYR A 269 -26.66 35.97 -2.55
CA TYR A 269 -26.72 36.70 -1.30
C TYR A 269 -26.17 38.12 -1.52
N THR A 270 -27.05 39.12 -1.46
CA THR A 270 -26.64 40.53 -1.49
C THR A 270 -26.52 40.99 -0.04
N PRO A 271 -25.31 41.24 0.50
CA PRO A 271 -25.17 41.81 1.84
C PRO A 271 -25.88 43.18 1.85
N GLY A 272 -26.85 43.35 2.74
CA GLY A 272 -27.64 44.58 2.82
C GLY A 272 -26.74 45.80 2.98
N GLN A 273 -26.83 46.74 2.03
CA GLN A 273 -26.24 48.07 2.14
C GLN A 273 -26.75 48.72 3.43
N GLN A 274 -25.85 48.98 4.38
CA GLN A 274 -26.15 49.79 5.56
C GLN A 274 -26.62 51.18 5.08
N ARG A 275 -27.90 51.44 5.31
CA ARG A 275 -28.56 52.71 5.00
C ARG A 275 -28.02 53.77 5.95
N ASN A 276 -27.04 54.56 5.49
CA ASN A 276 -26.54 55.72 6.22
C ASN A 276 -27.68 56.72 6.47
N ARG A 277 -27.97 56.99 7.74
CA ARG A 277 -28.90 58.04 8.20
C ARG A 277 -28.42 59.43 7.72
N PRO A 278 -29.30 60.32 7.24
CA PRO A 278 -28.92 61.70 6.93
C PRO A 278 -28.65 62.51 8.21
N LYS A 279 -27.53 63.22 8.23
CA LYS A 279 -27.15 64.19 9.28
C LYS A 279 -27.99 65.46 9.14
N LEU A 280 -28.61 65.92 10.23
CA LEU A 280 -29.17 67.27 10.34
C LEU A 280 -28.05 68.32 10.31
N GLN A 281 -28.20 69.37 9.50
CA GLN A 281 -27.38 70.59 9.55
C GLN A 281 -27.86 71.52 10.68
N PRO A 282 -26.95 72.25 11.36
CA PRO A 282 -27.31 73.38 12.22
C PRO A 282 -27.27 74.72 11.46
N PRO A 283 -27.94 75.77 11.98
CA PRO A 283 -28.22 77.00 11.23
C PRO A 283 -27.05 78.00 11.23
N HIS A 284 -27.07 78.81 10.18
CA HIS A 284 -26.14 79.90 9.88
C HIS A 284 -26.15 81.02 10.94
N ARG A 285 -24.98 81.67 11.06
CA ARG A 285 -24.85 83.05 11.51
C ARG A 285 -24.10 83.84 10.45
#